data_AF-A0A172YCC4-F1
#
_entry.id   AF-A0A172YCC4-F1
#
_cell.length_a   1.000
_cell.length_b   1.000
_cell.length_c   1.000
_cell.angle_alpha   90.00
_cell.angle_beta   90.00
_cell.angle_gamma   90.00
#
_symmetry.space_group_name_H-M   'P 1'
#
loop_
_entity.id
_entity.type
_entity.pdbx_description
1 polymer ?
#
loop_
_entity_poly.entity_id
_entity_poly.type
_entity_poly.pdbx_seq_one_letter_code
_entity_poly.pdbx_strand_id
1 'polypeptide(L)'
;MPIAYCFANGDIHVDDALPPGALPIARAASERTLWEAIACVAREGREYRGWYVPGVAEASTPAQALATLLRFIDWLAEQYLGIETESVEHVRAQALQQGVDTFIPPATRQLLEA
;
A
#
# COMPACT_ATOMS: atom_id res chain seq x y z
N MET A 1 4.35 -14.81 6.64
CA MET A 1 5.19 -13.61 6.44
C MET A 1 4.25 -12.43 6.38
N PRO A 2 4.42 -11.43 7.26
CA PRO A 2 3.60 -10.22 7.22
C PRO A 2 3.68 -9.54 5.86
N ILE A 3 2.63 -8.79 5.54
CA ILE A 3 2.38 -8.14 4.26
C ILE A 3 2.18 -6.67 4.54
N ALA A 4 3.01 -5.82 3.94
CA ALA A 4 2.72 -4.41 3.82
C ALA A 4 1.77 -4.18 2.65
N TYR A 5 0.76 -3.34 2.86
CA TYR A 5 -0.26 -3.04 1.86
C TYR A 5 -0.79 -1.61 2.03
N CYS A 6 -1.48 -1.08 1.02
CA CYS A 6 -2.15 0.21 1.13
C CYS A 6 -3.58 0.23 0.58
N PHE A 7 -4.33 1.26 1.00
CA PHE A 7 -5.67 1.59 0.50
C PHE A 7 -5.65 2.82 -0.44
N ALA A 8 -6.82 3.22 -0.96
CA ALA A 8 -6.95 4.29 -1.96
C ALA A 8 -6.53 5.65 -1.43
N ASN A 9 -6.60 5.84 -0.12
CA ASN A 9 -6.13 7.05 0.58
C ASN A 9 -4.61 7.05 0.78
N GLY A 10 -3.90 6.02 0.31
CA GLY A 10 -2.45 5.87 0.45
C GLY A 10 -2.01 5.39 1.83
N ASP A 11 -2.92 5.09 2.75
CA ASP A 11 -2.59 4.66 4.11
C ASP A 11 -1.97 3.25 4.08
N ILE A 12 -0.80 3.10 4.70
CA ILE A 12 0.01 1.89 4.71
C ILE A 12 -0.22 1.14 6.02
N HIS A 13 -0.47 -0.16 5.90
CA HIS A 13 -0.65 -1.07 7.01
C HIS A 13 0.22 -2.31 6.83
N VAL A 14 0.47 -3.02 7.92
CA VAL A 14 1.17 -4.31 7.93
C VAL A 14 0.36 -5.30 8.74
N ASP A 15 -0.01 -6.43 8.13
CA ASP A 15 -0.71 -7.54 8.80
C ASP A 15 -0.24 -8.90 8.28
N ASP A 16 -0.66 -9.98 8.94
CA ASP A 16 -0.39 -11.35 8.50
C ASP A 16 -1.18 -11.79 7.26
N ALA A 17 -2.21 -11.04 6.87
CA ALA A 17 -3.07 -11.31 5.72
C ALA A 17 -3.44 -10.02 4.99
N LEU A 18 -3.64 -10.13 3.67
CA LEU A 18 -4.05 -8.99 2.84
C LEU A 18 -5.57 -8.81 2.95
N PRO A 19 -6.07 -7.69 3.50
CA PRO A 19 -7.50 -7.46 3.57
C PRO A 19 -8.10 -7.20 2.19
N PRO A 20 -9.40 -7.50 1.97
CA PRO A 20 -10.04 -7.24 0.70
C PRO A 20 -10.14 -5.74 0.45
N GLY A 21 -9.80 -5.29 -0.75
CA GLY A 21 -9.76 -3.87 -1.10
C GLY A 21 -8.42 -3.19 -0.77
N ALA A 22 -7.42 -3.92 -0.30
CA ALA A 22 -6.04 -3.44 -0.24
C ALA A 22 -5.23 -3.92 -1.45
N LEU A 23 -4.19 -3.15 -1.76
CA LEU A 23 -3.13 -3.55 -2.67
C LEU A 23 -1.85 -3.88 -1.93
N PRO A 24 -1.21 -5.03 -2.22
CA PRO A 24 0.00 -5.42 -1.54
C PRO A 24 1.20 -4.63 -2.06
N ILE A 25 2.15 -4.37 -1.17
CA ILE A 25 3.39 -3.60 -1.43
C ILE A 25 4.59 -4.54 -1.35
N ALA A 26 4.76 -5.20 -0.20
CA ALA A 26 5.93 -6.02 0.08
C ALA A 26 5.65 -7.05 1.20
N ARG A 27 6.52 -8.05 1.31
CA ARG A 27 6.54 -9.07 2.36
C ARG A 27 7.92 -9.14 2.98
N ALA A 28 7.99 -9.54 4.25
CA ALA A 28 9.28 -9.77 4.92
C ALA A 28 9.18 -10.86 5.98
N ALA A 29 10.32 -11.23 6.55
CA ALA A 29 10.39 -12.18 7.65
C ALA A 29 9.73 -11.66 8.94
N SER A 30 9.69 -10.33 9.14
CA SER A 30 9.08 -9.71 10.31
C SER A 30 8.42 -8.36 9.97
N GLU A 31 7.40 -7.97 10.73
CA GLU A 31 6.74 -6.67 10.61
C GLU A 31 7.73 -5.52 10.82
N ARG A 32 8.66 -5.67 11.77
CA ARG A 32 9.72 -4.70 12.03
C ARG A 32 10.53 -4.39 10.77
N THR A 33 10.90 -5.42 10.01
CA THR A 33 11.68 -5.26 8.77
C THR A 33 10.89 -4.48 7.72
N LEU A 34 9.57 -4.71 7.62
CA LEU A 34 8.70 -3.93 6.73
C LEU A 34 8.66 -2.46 7.15
N TRP A 35 8.46 -2.17 8.43
CA TRP A 35 8.39 -0.78 8.89
C TRP A 35 9.72 -0.04 8.76
N GLU A 36 10.85 -0.69 9.01
CA GLU A 36 12.19 -0.11 8.79
C GLU A 36 12.39 0.28 7.32
N ALA A 37 11.94 -0.55 6.38
CA ALA A 37 12.02 -0.26 4.95
C ALA A 37 11.03 0.86 4.52
N ILE A 38 9.78 0.76 4.96
CA ILE A 38 8.70 1.70 4.61
C ILE A 38 9.03 3.11 5.14
N ALA A 39 9.51 3.22 6.38
CA ALA A 39 9.82 4.51 7.01
C ALA A 39 10.89 5.33 6.25
N CYS A 40 11.73 4.68 5.44
CA CYS A 40 12.74 5.37 4.63
C CYS A 40 12.14 6.17 3.46
N VAL A 41 11.00 5.73 2.92
CA VAL A 41 10.44 6.26 1.66
C VAL A 41 8.99 6.72 1.77
N ALA A 42 8.26 6.30 2.82
CA ALA A 42 6.89 6.72 3.06
C ALA A 42 6.82 8.12 3.68
N ARG A 43 5.64 8.74 3.59
CA ARG A 43 5.34 10.01 4.25
C ARG A 43 4.73 9.73 5.62
N GLU A 44 5.34 10.26 6.66
CA GLU A 44 4.75 10.26 8.01
C GLU A 44 3.55 11.24 8.07
N GLY A 45 2.43 10.76 8.60
CA GLY A 45 1.25 11.58 8.87
C GLY A 45 1.49 12.53 10.05
N ARG A 46 1.20 13.82 9.86
CA ARG A 46 1.39 14.84 10.92
C ARG A 46 0.34 14.77 12.03
N GLU A 47 -0.90 14.43 11.69
CA GLU A 47 -2.05 14.44 12.61
C GLU A 47 -2.46 13.04 13.07
N TYR A 48 -2.33 12.06 12.17
CA TYR A 48 -2.55 10.65 12.44
C TYR A 48 -1.20 9.95 12.41
N ARG A 49 -0.81 9.29 13.51
CA ARG A 49 0.44 8.51 13.60
C ARG A 49 0.35 7.31 12.65
N GLY A 50 0.63 7.54 11.37
CA GLY A 50 0.53 6.55 10.30
C GLY A 50 1.49 6.87 9.17
N TRP A 51 1.67 5.89 8.28
CA TRP A 51 2.55 5.98 7.13
C TRP A 51 1.72 5.99 5.87
N TYR A 52 2.05 6.89 4.95
CA TYR A 52 1.32 7.02 3.69
C TYR A 52 2.26 6.85 2.50
N VAL A 53 1.75 6.22 1.45
CA VAL A 53 2.39 6.23 0.14
C VAL A 53 2.36 7.67 -0.39
N PRO A 54 3.51 8.33 -0.59
CA PRO A 54 3.55 9.72 -1.02
C PRO A 54 2.91 9.89 -2.40
N GLY A 55 1.95 10.80 -2.53
CA GLY A 55 1.31 11.15 -3.82
C GLY A 55 0.09 10.30 -4.18
N VAL A 56 -0.26 9.26 -3.40
CA VAL A 56 -1.48 8.47 -3.65
C VAL A 56 -2.73 9.28 -3.28
N ALA A 57 -2.74 9.87 -2.08
CA ALA A 57 -3.86 10.70 -1.63
C ALA A 57 -4.04 11.99 -2.48
N GLU A 58 -2.94 12.47 -3.06
CA GLU A 58 -2.90 13.68 -3.90
C GLU A 58 -3.22 13.41 -5.38
N ALA A 59 -3.35 12.14 -5.78
CA ALA A 59 -3.63 11.79 -7.16
C ALA A 59 -5.02 12.26 -7.58
N SER A 60 -5.14 12.83 -8.79
CA SER A 60 -6.41 13.34 -9.30
C SER A 60 -7.31 12.26 -9.90
N THR A 61 -6.76 11.08 -10.17
CA THR A 61 -7.51 9.93 -10.69
C THR A 61 -7.02 8.62 -10.08
N PRO A 62 -7.87 7.57 -10.03
CA PRO A 62 -7.45 6.25 -9.55
C PRO A 62 -6.29 5.66 -10.34
N ALA A 63 -6.24 5.90 -11.65
CA ALA A 63 -5.12 5.48 -12.50
C ALA A 63 -3.80 6.16 -12.11
N GLN A 64 -3.85 7.46 -11.75
CA GLN A 64 -2.69 8.17 -11.22
C GLN A 64 -2.28 7.64 -9.84
N ALA A 65 -3.24 7.35 -8.97
CA ALA A 65 -2.99 6.76 -7.65
C ALA A 65 -2.27 5.41 -7.79
N LEU A 66 -2.77 4.54 -8.65
CA LEU A 66 -2.14 3.25 -8.95
C LEU A 66 -0.73 3.44 -9.53
N ALA A 67 -0.54 4.34 -10.50
CA ALA A 67 0.78 4.60 -11.06
C ALA A 67 1.78 5.10 -10.01
N THR A 68 1.34 5.96 -9.07
CA THR A 68 2.15 6.43 -7.96
C THR A 68 2.53 5.29 -7.01
N LEU A 69 1.58 4.41 -6.67
CA LEU A 69 1.85 3.23 -5.86
C LEU A 69 2.87 2.30 -6.51
N LEU A 70 2.71 1.98 -7.80
CA LEU A 70 3.64 1.11 -8.51
C LEU A 70 5.06 1.68 -8.49
N ARG A 71 5.21 3.00 -8.71
CA ARG A 71 6.51 3.67 -8.60
C ARG A 71 7.06 3.66 -7.18
N PHE A 72 6.22 3.73 -6.15
CA PHE A 72 6.64 3.59 -4.77
C PHE A 72 7.20 2.20 -4.49
N ILE A 73 6.56 1.15 -5.01
CA ILE A 73 7.03 -0.24 -4.88
C ILE A 73 8.39 -0.41 -5.57
N ASP A 74 8.54 0.10 -6.80
CA ASP A 74 9.82 0.07 -7.52
C ASP A 74 10.92 0.76 -6.72
N TRP A 75 10.63 1.96 -6.21
CA TRP A 75 11.61 2.71 -5.41
C TRP A 75 11.97 1.99 -4.12
N LEU A 76 10.98 1.40 -3.43
CA LEU A 76 11.22 0.60 -2.22
C LEU A 76 12.14 -0.61 -2.50
N ALA A 77 11.94 -1.29 -3.64
CA ALA A 77 12.78 -2.40 -4.08
C ALA A 77 14.23 -1.97 -4.33
N GLU A 78 14.43 -0.79 -4.92
CA GLU A 78 15.76 -0.23 -5.17
C GLU A 78 16.50 0.14 -3.88
N GLN A 79 15.79 0.58 -2.85
CA GLN A 79 16.40 1.08 -1.61
C GLN A 79 16.62 0.00 -0.54
N TYR A 80 15.89 -1.13 -0.61
CA TYR A 80 15.88 -2.09 0.49
C TYR A 80 15.91 -3.55 0.03
N LEU A 81 17.08 -4.20 0.17
CA LEU A 81 17.29 -5.61 -0.21
C LEU A 81 16.72 -6.63 0.80
N GLY A 82 16.26 -6.19 1.97
CA GLY A 82 15.79 -7.05 3.06
C GLY A 82 14.29 -7.40 3.02
N ILE A 83 13.59 -7.02 1.95
CA ILE A 83 12.17 -7.29 1.77
C ILE A 83 11.91 -7.86 0.36
N GLU A 84 10.79 -8.55 0.21
CA GLU A 84 10.29 -9.04 -1.06
C GLU A 84 9.18 -8.10 -1.53
N THR A 85 9.48 -7.20 -2.45
CA THR A 85 8.45 -6.33 -3.05
C THR A 85 7.54 -7.12 -3.99
N GLU A 86 6.26 -6.78 -4.03
CA GLU A 86 5.32 -7.38 -4.96
C GLU A 86 5.63 -6.93 -6.40
N SER A 87 5.40 -7.83 -7.37
CA SER A 87 5.60 -7.46 -8.78
C SER A 87 4.57 -6.41 -9.21
N VAL A 88 5.03 -5.44 -9.99
CA VAL A 88 4.19 -4.37 -10.56
C VAL A 88 3.02 -4.96 -11.36
N GLU A 89 3.24 -6.05 -12.08
CA GLU A 89 2.24 -6.75 -12.86
C GLU A 89 1.15 -7.37 -11.97
N HIS A 90 1.54 -7.99 -10.85
CA HIS A 90 0.60 -8.57 -9.89
C HIS A 90 -0.28 -7.48 -9.27
N VAL A 91 0.33 -6.40 -8.77
CA VAL A 91 -0.40 -5.30 -8.15
C VAL A 91 -1.36 -4.65 -9.14
N ARG A 92 -0.93 -4.45 -10.39
CA ARG A 92 -1.79 -3.95 -11.48
C ARG A 92 -2.94 -4.89 -11.80
N ALA A 93 -2.69 -6.20 -11.90
CA ALA A 93 -3.73 -7.18 -12.18
C ALA A 93 -4.78 -7.23 -11.07
N GLN A 94 -4.33 -7.17 -9.81
CA GLN A 94 -5.20 -7.13 -8.65
C GLN A 94 -6.04 -5.84 -8.60
N ALA A 95 -5.44 -4.69 -8.91
CA ALA A 95 -6.16 -3.43 -9.07
C ALA A 95 -7.28 -3.51 -10.11
N LEU A 96 -7.02 -4.15 -11.25
CA LEU A 96 -8.03 -4.33 -12.30
C LEU A 96 -9.17 -5.28 -11.87
N GLN A 97 -8.87 -6.33 -11.10
CA GLN A 97 -9.88 -7.26 -10.58
C GLN A 97 -10.80 -6.60 -9.55
N GLN A 98 -10.27 -5.67 -8.76
CA GLN A 98 -11.04 -4.95 -7.73
C GLN A 98 -11.78 -3.71 -8.28
N GLY A 99 -11.42 -3.25 -9.49
CA GLY A 99 -11.74 -1.91 -9.97
C GLY A 99 -10.68 -0.93 -9.49
N VAL A 100 -10.06 -0.18 -10.41
CA VAL A 100 -8.89 0.67 -10.11
C VAL A 100 -9.24 1.81 -9.14
N ASP A 101 -10.52 2.16 -9.06
CA ASP A 101 -11.14 3.10 -8.13
C ASP A 101 -11.43 2.50 -6.74
N THR A 102 -11.32 1.19 -6.58
CA THR A 102 -11.80 0.45 -5.42
C THR A 102 -10.65 -0.08 -4.57
N PHE A 103 -10.08 0.78 -3.73
CA PHE A 103 -9.22 0.34 -2.62
C PHE A 103 -9.76 0.83 -1.27
N ILE A 104 -10.61 0.02 -0.65
CA ILE A 104 -11.49 0.45 0.44
C ILE A 104 -10.83 0.22 1.81
N PRO A 105 -10.61 1.27 2.62
CA PRO A 105 -10.16 1.11 4.00
C PRO A 105 -11.16 0.30 4.84
N PRO A 106 -10.71 -0.47 5.86
CA PRO A 106 -11.59 -1.30 6.68
C PRO A 106 -12.68 -0.47 7.39
N ALA A 107 -12.34 0.76 7.80
CA ALA A 107 -13.28 1.70 8.41
C ALA A 107 -14.43 2.11 7.46
N THR A 108 -14.17 2.18 6.15
CA THR A 108 -15.19 2.51 5.14
C THR A 108 -16.11 1.32 4.86
N ARG A 109 -15.62 0.08 5.00
CA ARG A 109 -16.42 -1.13 4.81
C ARG A 109 -17.55 -1.25 5.83
N GLN A 110 -17.30 -0.93 7.10
CA GLN A 110 -18.32 -0.95 8.17
C GLN A 110 -19.49 0.00 7.90
N LEU A 111 -19.27 1.07 7.13
CA LEU A 111 -20.30 2.03 6.74
C LEU A 111 -21.08 1.62 5.48
N LEU A 112 -20.53 0.72 4.66
CA LEU A 112 -21.18 0.20 3.45
C LEU A 112 -22.04 -1.05 3.74
N GLU A 113 -21.77 -1.73 4.84
CA GLU A 113 -22.47 -2.94 5.30
C GLU A 113 -23.54 -2.66 6.38
N ALA A 114 -23.78 -1.38 6.73
CA ALA A 114 -24.77 -0.92 7.73
C ALA A 114 -25.94 -0.18 7.06
#